data_AF-A0A954K0V7-F1
#
_entry.id   AF-A0A954K0V7-F1
#
_cell.length_a   1.000
_cell.length_b   1.000
_cell.length_c   1.000
_cell.angle_alpha   90.00
_cell.angle_beta   90.00
_cell.angle_gamma   90.00
#
_symmetry.space_group_name_H-M   'P 1'
#
loop_
_entity.id
_entity.type
_entity.pdbx_description
1 polymer ?
#
loop_
_entity_poly.entity_id
_entity_poly.type
_entity_poly.pdbx_seq_one_letter_code
_entity_poly.pdbx_strand_id
1 'polypeptide(L)'
;HPELLDWLADWFIREGWSLKKLHRLIVTSGTFRQSSSGPAEDDDLARAIRHDPANRLLWRMNVHRLSFEEMRDSMLAATAQLDRSIGGKPTNLFAEPFPVRRTLYGLIDRQFLPGTLRMFDFANPDLPIPKRSETTVPQQSLFLMNHPLALERAKILAAAVPGDFSVDDQIRELYRRVLQREPTGSQQAAAREFLATDAPQEEPAAPSTAADWTYGFGEYDEASQRVRGFTPLPHFTGSAWQGGEAWPDSALGWVQLTATGGHPGNDRAHAAVRRWTAPAAMTVTIQSELKHEPPAGDGIRAFIVTSRSGQLQTAKVHQHTLPLNVESLQVMPGDTIDFVVDIGDTLNSDQFLWTCSVSESASATGRLWNSRSDFPRETLAPLSPLEQLAQVLLCSNEFLFVD
;
A
#
# COMPACT_ATOMS: atom_id res chain seq x y z
N HIS A 1 26.56 -16.34 -33.26
CA HIS A 1 26.86 -17.63 -33.89
C HIS A 1 26.03 -17.80 -35.17
N PRO A 2 26.46 -17.24 -36.32
CA PRO A 2 25.70 -17.31 -37.58
C PRO A 2 25.42 -18.74 -38.05
N GLU A 3 26.42 -19.62 -37.97
CA GLU A 3 26.29 -21.03 -38.36
C GLU A 3 25.20 -21.80 -37.58
N LEU A 4 24.96 -21.42 -36.33
CA LEU A 4 23.86 -22.00 -35.53
C LEU A 4 22.50 -21.57 -36.08
N LEU A 5 22.37 -20.33 -36.53
CA LEU A 5 21.12 -19.83 -37.11
C LEU A 5 20.84 -20.51 -38.44
N ASP A 6 21.87 -20.71 -39.27
CA ASP A 6 21.76 -21.45 -40.53
C ASP A 6 21.36 -22.91 -40.29
N TRP A 7 21.97 -23.56 -39.29
CA TRP A 7 21.60 -24.92 -38.90
C TRP A 7 20.15 -25.01 -38.38
N LEU A 8 19.73 -24.08 -37.53
CA LEU A 8 18.35 -24.03 -37.02
C LEU A 8 17.35 -23.78 -38.16
N ALA A 9 17.70 -22.94 -39.14
CA ALA A 9 16.85 -22.69 -40.31
C ALA A 9 16.71 -23.93 -41.19
N ASP A 10 17.81 -24.60 -41.53
CA ASP A 10 17.80 -25.86 -42.29
C ASP A 10 17.03 -26.96 -41.55
N TRP A 11 17.26 -27.11 -40.23
CA TRP A 11 16.52 -28.05 -39.39
C TRP A 11 15.03 -27.76 -39.37
N PHE A 12 14.63 -26.48 -39.22
CA PHE A 12 13.24 -26.07 -39.19
C PHE A 12 12.50 -26.40 -40.49
N ILE A 13 13.16 -26.21 -41.64
CA ILE A 13 12.64 -26.59 -42.96
C ILE A 13 12.47 -28.10 -43.06
N ARG A 14 13.50 -28.88 -42.69
CA ARG A 14 13.48 -30.36 -42.73
C ARG A 14 12.42 -30.97 -41.82
N GLU A 15 12.16 -30.34 -40.68
CA GLU A 15 11.17 -30.79 -39.70
C GLU A 15 9.73 -30.33 -39.98
N GLY A 16 9.49 -29.80 -41.19
CA GLY A 16 8.17 -29.44 -41.69
C GLY A 16 7.65 -28.12 -41.14
N TRP A 17 8.54 -27.15 -40.90
CA TRP A 17 8.19 -25.79 -40.47
C TRP A 17 7.41 -25.74 -39.14
N SER A 18 7.63 -26.72 -38.25
CA SER A 18 6.90 -26.83 -36.98
C SER A 18 7.54 -26.00 -35.88
N LEU A 19 6.91 -24.86 -35.54
CA LEU A 19 7.39 -23.99 -34.45
C LEU A 19 7.44 -24.72 -33.10
N LYS A 20 6.49 -25.63 -32.83
CA LYS A 20 6.51 -26.42 -31.58
C LYS A 20 7.73 -27.33 -31.49
N LYS A 21 8.13 -27.96 -32.59
CA LYS A 21 9.34 -28.80 -32.62
C LYS A 21 10.58 -27.94 -32.42
N LEU A 22 10.67 -26.78 -33.09
CA LEU A 22 11.79 -25.85 -32.96
C LEU A 22 11.92 -25.33 -31.52
N HIS A 23 10.83 -24.88 -30.91
CA HIS A 23 10.83 -24.48 -29.50
C HIS A 23 11.30 -25.61 -28.60
N ARG A 24 10.79 -26.84 -28.79
CA ARG A 24 11.22 -28.01 -28.01
C ARG A 24 12.72 -28.26 -28.15
N LEU A 25 13.26 -28.22 -29.36
CA LEU A 25 14.69 -28.40 -29.61
C LEU A 25 15.52 -27.36 -28.84
N ILE A 26 15.12 -26.09 -28.89
CA ILE A 26 15.82 -25.01 -28.18
C ILE A 26 15.73 -25.22 -26.67
N VAL A 27 14.53 -25.36 -26.10
CA VAL A 27 14.34 -25.41 -24.63
C VAL A 27 14.85 -26.70 -23.99
N THR A 28 15.09 -27.75 -24.78
CA THR A 28 15.71 -29.00 -24.31
C THR A 28 17.20 -29.10 -24.62
N SER A 29 17.77 -28.10 -25.30
CA SER A 29 19.22 -28.06 -25.57
C SER A 29 20.03 -27.97 -24.28
N GLY A 30 21.31 -28.37 -24.34
CA GLY A 30 22.22 -28.22 -23.21
C GLY A 30 22.44 -26.75 -22.84
N THR A 31 22.59 -25.88 -23.86
CA THR A 31 22.78 -24.44 -23.68
C THR A 31 21.61 -23.78 -22.98
N PHE A 32 20.36 -24.07 -23.38
CA PHE A 32 19.18 -23.48 -22.74
C PHE A 32 18.98 -23.95 -21.29
N ARG A 33 19.45 -25.16 -20.95
CA ARG A 33 19.31 -25.76 -19.62
C ARG A 33 20.54 -25.56 -18.73
N GLN A 34 21.47 -24.68 -19.10
CA GLN A 34 22.58 -24.30 -18.21
C GLN A 34 22.01 -23.64 -16.95
N SER A 35 22.62 -23.89 -15.79
CA SER A 35 22.28 -23.13 -14.58
C SER A 35 23.00 -21.77 -14.58
N SER A 36 22.40 -20.79 -13.92
CA SER A 36 23.02 -19.49 -13.67
C SER A 36 24.13 -19.54 -12.59
N SER A 37 24.13 -20.59 -11.75
CA SER A 37 25.15 -20.80 -10.72
C SER A 37 26.51 -21.17 -11.32
N GLY A 38 26.54 -21.71 -12.54
CA GLY A 38 27.76 -22.13 -13.22
C GLY A 38 28.23 -23.55 -12.85
N PRO A 39 29.52 -23.89 -13.07
CA PRO A 39 30.11 -25.17 -12.70
C PRO A 39 29.97 -25.46 -11.20
N ALA A 40 29.76 -26.73 -10.86
CA ALA A 40 29.63 -27.17 -9.47
C ALA A 40 30.95 -27.18 -8.69
N GLU A 41 32.08 -27.31 -9.39
CA GLU A 41 33.42 -27.32 -8.77
C GLU A 41 33.92 -25.87 -8.58
N ASP A 42 34.27 -25.52 -7.34
CA ASP A 42 34.67 -24.16 -6.96
C ASP A 42 35.87 -23.65 -7.77
N ASP A 43 36.84 -24.51 -8.09
CA ASP A 43 38.02 -24.15 -8.88
C ASP A 43 37.66 -23.79 -10.32
N ASP A 44 36.71 -24.53 -10.92
CA ASP A 44 36.24 -24.27 -12.28
C ASP A 44 35.39 -23.00 -12.33
N LEU A 45 34.55 -22.77 -11.31
CA LEU A 45 33.78 -21.55 -11.16
C LEU A 45 34.70 -20.33 -11.01
N ALA A 46 35.70 -20.42 -10.12
CA ALA A 46 36.68 -19.36 -9.92
C ALA A 46 37.50 -19.08 -11.19
N ARG A 47 37.86 -20.12 -11.95
CA ARG A 47 38.52 -19.97 -13.25
C ARG A 47 37.61 -19.27 -14.26
N ALA A 48 36.35 -19.70 -14.38
CA ALA A 48 35.39 -19.11 -15.32
C ALA A 48 35.12 -17.63 -15.01
N ILE A 49 34.90 -17.29 -13.73
CA ILE A 49 34.72 -15.90 -13.28
C ILE A 49 35.97 -15.05 -13.56
N ARG A 50 37.17 -15.59 -13.38
CA ARG A 50 38.42 -14.86 -13.63
C ARG A 50 38.62 -14.54 -15.12
N HIS A 51 38.27 -15.46 -16.01
CA HIS A 51 38.51 -15.30 -17.45
C HIS A 51 37.36 -14.61 -18.19
N ASP A 52 36.11 -14.82 -17.76
CA ASP A 52 34.92 -14.22 -18.37
C ASP A 52 33.89 -13.83 -17.31
N PRO A 53 34.18 -12.81 -16.48
CA PRO A 53 33.28 -12.37 -15.40
C PRO A 53 31.95 -11.84 -15.94
N ALA A 54 31.95 -11.31 -17.17
CA ALA A 54 30.78 -10.75 -17.83
C ALA A 54 29.94 -11.80 -18.59
N ASN A 55 30.28 -13.08 -18.49
CA ASN A 55 29.60 -14.19 -19.16
C ASN A 55 29.39 -13.98 -20.68
N ARG A 56 30.38 -13.37 -21.36
CA ARG A 56 30.33 -13.11 -22.80
C ARG A 56 30.40 -14.37 -23.64
N LEU A 57 31.02 -15.42 -23.10
CA LEU A 57 31.15 -16.74 -23.71
C LEU A 57 29.97 -17.66 -23.36
N LEU A 58 28.99 -17.18 -22.58
CA LEU A 58 27.78 -17.92 -22.18
C LEU A 58 28.11 -19.27 -21.52
N TRP A 59 29.11 -19.27 -20.64
CA TRP A 59 29.52 -20.47 -19.89
C TRP A 59 28.51 -20.85 -18.79
N ARG A 60 27.58 -19.95 -18.49
CA ARG A 60 26.39 -20.15 -17.63
C ARG A 60 25.19 -19.42 -18.21
N MET A 61 24.00 -19.74 -17.71
CA MET A 61 22.80 -18.97 -18.06
C MET A 61 22.82 -17.61 -17.36
N ASN A 62 22.23 -16.59 -17.99
CA ASN A 62 22.11 -15.27 -17.38
C ASN A 62 20.85 -15.22 -16.55
N VAL A 63 21.00 -14.91 -15.26
CA VAL A 63 19.89 -14.66 -14.35
C VAL A 63 19.00 -13.57 -14.95
N HIS A 64 17.70 -13.85 -15.06
CA HIS A 64 16.71 -12.90 -15.56
C HIS A 64 15.67 -12.61 -14.49
N ARG A 65 15.38 -11.32 -14.27
CA ARG A 65 14.34 -10.90 -13.32
C ARG A 65 12.97 -11.21 -13.91
N LEU A 66 12.09 -11.80 -13.11
CA LEU A 66 10.69 -11.97 -13.50
C LEU A 66 10.06 -10.62 -13.84
N SER A 67 9.36 -10.57 -14.97
CA SER A 67 8.44 -9.47 -15.28
C SER A 67 7.31 -9.41 -14.25
N PHE A 68 6.55 -8.31 -14.21
CA PHE A 68 5.41 -8.21 -13.30
C PHE A 68 4.42 -9.36 -13.49
N GLU A 69 4.14 -9.69 -14.75
CA GLU A 69 3.18 -10.74 -15.10
C GLU A 69 3.62 -12.10 -14.59
N GLU A 70 4.90 -12.43 -14.75
CA GLU A 70 5.46 -13.70 -14.29
C GLU A 70 5.56 -13.73 -12.77
N MET A 71 6.04 -12.65 -12.14
CA MET A 71 6.13 -12.53 -10.69
C MET A 71 4.76 -12.72 -10.04
N ARG A 72 3.73 -12.02 -10.51
CA ARG A 72 2.36 -12.15 -9.99
C ARG A 72 1.80 -13.56 -10.21
N ASP A 73 1.96 -14.12 -11.41
CA ASP A 73 1.49 -15.48 -11.69
C ASP A 73 2.25 -16.53 -10.85
N SER A 74 3.54 -16.33 -10.57
CA SER A 74 4.33 -17.18 -9.66
C SER A 74 3.82 -17.12 -8.22
N MET A 75 3.47 -15.93 -7.71
CA MET A 75 2.86 -15.79 -6.38
C MET A 75 1.53 -16.54 -6.28
N LEU A 76 0.68 -16.39 -7.31
CA LEU A 76 -0.60 -17.10 -7.38
C LEU A 76 -0.43 -18.60 -7.54
N ALA A 77 0.62 -19.06 -8.22
CA ALA A 77 0.94 -20.46 -8.35
C ALA A 77 1.43 -21.05 -7.02
N ALA A 78 2.31 -20.33 -6.30
CA ALA A 78 2.80 -20.73 -4.98
C ALA A 78 1.68 -20.87 -3.94
N THR A 79 0.65 -20.02 -4.02
CA THR A 79 -0.55 -20.12 -3.18
C THR A 79 -1.60 -21.11 -3.70
N ALA A 80 -1.35 -21.79 -4.82
CA ALA A 80 -2.30 -22.67 -5.51
C ALA A 80 -3.62 -21.99 -5.91
N GLN A 81 -3.62 -20.66 -6.10
CA GLN A 81 -4.81 -19.88 -6.47
C GLN A 81 -4.88 -19.55 -7.97
N LEU A 82 -3.79 -19.75 -8.72
CA LEU A 82 -3.70 -19.35 -10.13
C LEU A 82 -4.80 -20.00 -10.99
N ASP A 83 -5.77 -19.20 -11.44
CA ASP A 83 -6.77 -19.62 -12.42
C ASP A 83 -6.18 -19.58 -13.84
N ARG A 84 -6.07 -20.77 -14.45
CA ARG A 84 -5.49 -21.01 -15.79
C ARG A 84 -6.55 -21.05 -16.91
N SER A 85 -7.80 -20.69 -16.63
CA SER A 85 -8.89 -20.63 -17.60
C SER A 85 -8.51 -19.81 -18.86
N ILE A 86 -8.85 -20.34 -20.04
CA ILE A 86 -8.51 -19.72 -21.33
C ILE A 86 -9.69 -18.91 -21.88
N GLY A 87 -9.45 -17.66 -22.31
CA GLY A 87 -10.44 -16.79 -22.97
C GLY A 87 -11.44 -16.13 -22.01
N GLY A 88 -12.30 -15.22 -22.50
CA GLY A 88 -13.26 -14.50 -21.64
C GLY A 88 -12.82 -13.09 -21.27
N LYS A 89 -13.58 -12.42 -20.39
CA LYS A 89 -13.40 -10.99 -20.09
C LYS A 89 -12.13 -10.71 -19.28
N PRO A 90 -11.46 -9.57 -19.53
CA PRO A 90 -10.32 -9.14 -18.73
C PRO A 90 -10.76 -8.68 -17.33
N THR A 91 -9.85 -8.69 -16.36
CA THR A 91 -10.09 -8.26 -14.98
C THR A 91 -9.14 -7.14 -14.56
N ASN A 92 -9.60 -6.22 -13.70
CA ASN A 92 -8.71 -5.22 -13.12
C ASN A 92 -7.79 -5.87 -12.08
N LEU A 93 -6.49 -5.93 -12.38
CA LEU A 93 -5.49 -6.64 -11.57
C LEU A 93 -5.30 -6.05 -10.16
N PHE A 94 -5.68 -4.79 -9.96
CA PHE A 94 -5.47 -4.04 -8.73
C PHE A 94 -6.78 -3.70 -7.99
N ALA A 95 -7.92 -4.20 -8.47
CA ALA A 95 -9.18 -4.09 -7.74
C ALA A 95 -9.24 -5.15 -6.64
N GLU A 96 -9.61 -4.74 -5.43
CA GLU A 96 -9.85 -5.68 -4.33
C GLU A 96 -11.29 -6.25 -4.40
N PRO A 97 -11.48 -7.56 -4.12
CA PRO A 97 -10.45 -8.56 -3.85
C PRO A 97 -9.60 -8.85 -5.10
N PHE A 98 -8.27 -8.99 -4.90
CA PHE A 98 -7.35 -9.15 -6.02
C PHE A 98 -7.71 -10.39 -6.86
N PRO A 99 -7.86 -10.24 -8.18
CA PRO A 99 -8.21 -11.38 -9.03
C PRO A 99 -7.09 -12.42 -8.98
N VAL A 100 -7.45 -13.71 -9.09
CA VAL A 100 -6.49 -14.83 -9.08
C VAL A 100 -6.20 -15.38 -10.48
N ARG A 101 -6.74 -14.72 -11.50
CA ARG A 101 -6.57 -15.09 -12.90
C ARG A 101 -5.18 -14.76 -13.42
N ARG A 102 -4.67 -15.55 -14.38
CA ARG A 102 -3.39 -15.27 -15.08
C ARG A 102 -3.33 -13.81 -15.52
N THR A 103 -2.18 -13.18 -15.29
CA THR A 103 -1.95 -11.75 -15.56
C THR A 103 -2.14 -11.41 -17.05
N LEU A 104 -2.00 -12.39 -17.94
CA LEU A 104 -2.34 -12.28 -19.36
C LEU A 104 -3.76 -11.75 -19.62
N TYR A 105 -4.72 -12.03 -18.74
CA TYR A 105 -6.10 -11.55 -18.83
C TYR A 105 -6.35 -10.27 -18.01
N GLY A 106 -5.30 -9.55 -17.62
CA GLY A 106 -5.41 -8.25 -16.98
C GLY A 106 -5.96 -7.20 -17.93
N LEU A 107 -6.86 -6.35 -17.43
CA LEU A 107 -7.33 -5.18 -18.15
C LEU A 107 -6.21 -4.15 -18.23
N ILE A 108 -5.83 -3.75 -19.44
CA ILE A 108 -4.90 -2.66 -19.69
C ILE A 108 -5.68 -1.48 -20.26
N ASP A 109 -5.84 -0.44 -19.46
CA ASP A 109 -6.26 0.87 -19.93
C ASP A 109 -5.04 1.61 -20.50
N ARG A 110 -5.07 1.91 -21.79
CA ARG A 110 -3.96 2.59 -22.48
C ARG A 110 -3.80 4.04 -22.03
N GLN A 111 -4.91 4.71 -21.70
CA GLN A 111 -4.88 6.10 -21.24
C GLN A 111 -4.42 6.21 -19.79
N PHE A 112 -4.72 5.19 -18.97
CA PHE A 112 -4.46 5.18 -17.53
C PHE A 112 -3.70 3.93 -17.07
N LEU A 113 -2.51 3.70 -17.64
CA LEU A 113 -1.67 2.56 -17.24
C LEU A 113 -1.27 2.66 -15.74
N PRO A 114 -1.57 1.66 -14.90
CA PRO A 114 -1.24 1.68 -13.48
C PRO A 114 0.25 1.94 -13.20
N GLY A 115 0.55 2.73 -12.16
CA GLY A 115 1.92 3.07 -11.76
C GLY A 115 2.74 1.83 -11.41
N THR A 116 2.13 0.82 -10.80
CA THR A 116 2.77 -0.47 -10.48
C THR A 116 3.31 -1.17 -11.73
N LEU A 117 2.54 -1.24 -12.82
CA LEU A 117 3.01 -1.86 -14.06
C LEU A 117 4.20 -1.10 -14.64
N ARG A 118 4.17 0.24 -14.59
CA ARG A 118 5.31 1.07 -15.03
C ARG A 118 6.56 0.83 -14.19
N MET A 119 6.41 0.66 -12.88
CA MET A 119 7.51 0.39 -11.95
C MET A 119 8.22 -0.95 -12.24
N PHE A 120 7.51 -1.92 -12.81
CA PHE A 120 8.03 -3.23 -13.19
C PHE A 120 8.31 -3.37 -14.70
N ASP A 121 8.63 -2.25 -15.36
CA ASP A 121 9.05 -2.20 -16.77
C ASP A 121 8.05 -2.81 -17.77
N PHE A 122 6.75 -2.73 -17.45
CA PHE A 122 5.71 -3.19 -18.36
C PHE A 122 5.80 -2.45 -19.71
N ALA A 123 5.55 -3.17 -20.80
CA ALA A 123 5.58 -2.58 -22.13
C ALA A 123 4.51 -1.49 -22.28
N ASN A 124 4.93 -0.29 -22.68
CA ASN A 124 4.01 0.78 -23.08
C ASN A 124 3.06 0.27 -24.17
N PRO A 125 1.74 0.27 -23.94
CA PRO A 125 0.76 -0.30 -24.87
C PRO A 125 0.52 0.57 -26.12
N ASP A 126 1.01 1.81 -26.14
CA ASP A 126 0.86 2.74 -27.26
C ASP A 126 2.07 2.75 -28.20
N LEU A 127 3.15 2.06 -27.84
CA LEU A 127 4.39 2.04 -28.62
C LEU A 127 4.76 0.62 -29.06
N PRO A 128 5.37 0.46 -30.25
CA PRO A 128 6.00 -0.80 -30.62
C PRO A 128 7.27 -1.01 -29.78
N ILE A 129 7.25 -2.00 -28.89
CA ILE A 129 8.38 -2.32 -28.01
C ILE A 129 8.94 -3.70 -28.40
N PRO A 130 10.02 -3.77 -29.20
CA PRO A 130 10.63 -5.04 -29.57
C PRO A 130 11.39 -5.70 -28.41
N LYS A 131 11.87 -4.90 -27.44
CA LYS A 131 12.54 -5.35 -26.22
C LYS A 131 12.15 -4.44 -25.06
N ARG A 132 11.73 -5.02 -23.94
CA ARG A 132 11.46 -4.27 -22.71
C ARG A 132 12.78 -3.85 -22.06
N SER A 133 12.79 -2.68 -21.43
CA SER A 133 13.85 -2.34 -20.48
C SER A 133 13.71 -3.23 -19.25
N GLU A 134 14.82 -3.49 -18.56
CA GLU A 134 14.82 -4.20 -17.29
C GLU A 134 15.56 -3.31 -16.30
N THR A 135 14.82 -2.83 -15.29
CA THR A 135 15.35 -2.03 -14.21
C THR A 135 15.26 -2.80 -12.89
N THR A 136 16.23 -2.55 -12.02
CA THR A 136 16.28 -3.04 -10.65
C THR A 136 16.29 -1.82 -9.75
N VAL A 137 15.12 -1.45 -9.23
CA VAL A 137 14.95 -0.23 -8.43
C VAL A 137 14.38 -0.57 -7.05
N PRO A 138 14.77 0.15 -5.98
CA PRO A 138 14.33 -0.17 -4.61
C PRO A 138 12.80 -0.23 -4.44
N GLN A 139 12.05 0.52 -5.24
CA GLN A 139 10.58 0.56 -5.20
C GLN A 139 9.97 -0.83 -5.52
N GLN A 140 10.61 -1.63 -6.37
CA GLN A 140 10.15 -2.99 -6.65
C GLN A 140 10.26 -3.90 -5.42
N SER A 141 11.34 -3.80 -4.65
CA SER A 141 11.48 -4.52 -3.37
C SER A 141 10.50 -4.01 -2.32
N LEU A 142 10.31 -2.68 -2.23
CA LEU A 142 9.33 -2.07 -1.32
C LEU A 142 7.90 -2.49 -1.64
N PHE A 143 7.56 -2.73 -2.92
CA PHE A 143 6.27 -3.28 -3.30
C PHE A 143 6.06 -4.67 -2.69
N LEU A 144 7.05 -5.57 -2.75
CA LEU A 144 6.94 -6.91 -2.17
C LEU A 144 6.83 -6.88 -0.63
N MET A 145 7.47 -5.89 -0.01
CA MET A 145 7.46 -5.71 1.44
C MET A 145 6.15 -5.10 1.97
N ASN A 146 5.45 -4.28 1.18
CA ASN A 146 4.37 -3.43 1.71
C ASN A 146 3.05 -3.52 0.94
N HIS A 147 3.05 -3.97 -0.32
CA HIS A 147 1.85 -3.94 -1.13
C HIS A 147 0.84 -5.01 -0.66
N PRO A 148 -0.46 -4.67 -0.52
CA PRO A 148 -1.49 -5.61 -0.04
C PRO A 148 -1.51 -6.94 -0.79
N LEU A 149 -1.36 -6.89 -2.12
CA LEU A 149 -1.23 -8.11 -2.95
C LEU A 149 -0.13 -9.06 -2.47
N ALA A 150 1.07 -8.59 -2.11
CA ALA A 150 2.14 -9.46 -1.64
C ALA A 150 1.87 -9.98 -0.21
N LEU A 151 1.38 -9.10 0.66
CA LEU A 151 1.03 -9.42 2.04
C LEU A 151 -0.07 -10.49 2.11
N GLU A 152 -1.12 -10.38 1.29
CA GLU A 152 -2.20 -11.37 1.24
C GLU A 152 -1.68 -12.76 0.81
N ARG A 153 -0.75 -12.82 -0.15
CA ARG A 153 -0.16 -14.10 -0.58
C ARG A 153 0.70 -14.72 0.52
N ALA A 154 1.45 -13.91 1.28
CA ALA A 154 2.19 -14.38 2.45
C ALA A 154 1.25 -14.97 3.53
N LYS A 155 0.12 -14.30 3.82
CA LYS A 155 -0.92 -14.79 4.74
C LYS A 155 -1.49 -16.14 4.29
N ILE A 156 -1.83 -16.26 3.01
CA ILE A 156 -2.39 -17.51 2.46
C ILE A 156 -1.37 -18.65 2.48
N LEU A 157 -0.10 -18.37 2.19
CA LEU A 157 0.97 -19.37 2.28
C LEU A 157 1.12 -19.92 3.70
N ALA A 158 1.19 -19.05 4.69
CA ALA A 158 1.31 -19.45 6.09
C ALA A 158 0.07 -20.21 6.57
N ALA A 159 -1.13 -19.73 6.22
CA ALA A 159 -2.39 -20.40 6.58
C ALA A 159 -2.55 -21.79 5.95
N ALA A 160 -1.87 -22.04 4.82
CA ALA A 160 -1.88 -23.35 4.16
C ALA A 160 -0.89 -24.35 4.79
N VAL A 161 -0.05 -23.92 5.73
CA VAL A 161 0.83 -24.80 6.52
C VAL A 161 0.03 -25.40 7.69
N PRO A 162 0.03 -26.73 7.87
CA PRO A 162 -0.68 -27.35 8.99
C PRO A 162 -0.15 -26.88 10.35
N GLY A 163 -1.05 -26.44 11.23
CA GLY A 163 -0.69 -25.89 12.54
C GLY A 163 -0.15 -26.91 13.54
N ASP A 164 -0.35 -28.21 13.30
CA ASP A 164 0.17 -29.32 14.09
C ASP A 164 1.60 -29.72 13.71
N PHE A 165 2.17 -29.13 12.65
CA PHE A 165 3.56 -29.36 12.26
C PHE A 165 4.54 -28.80 13.27
N SER A 166 5.67 -29.50 13.43
CA SER A 166 6.82 -28.93 14.13
C SER A 166 7.32 -27.68 13.40
N VAL A 167 7.98 -26.75 14.10
CA VAL A 167 8.56 -25.54 13.48
C VAL A 167 9.44 -25.91 12.27
N ASP A 168 10.18 -27.02 12.37
CA ASP A 168 11.02 -27.47 11.27
C ASP A 168 10.22 -27.91 10.05
N ASP A 169 9.11 -28.62 10.26
CA ASP A 169 8.25 -29.08 9.17
C ASP A 169 7.44 -27.94 8.57
N GLN A 170 7.06 -26.93 9.37
CA GLN A 170 6.46 -25.69 8.87
C GLN A 170 7.41 -24.95 7.93
N ILE A 171 8.69 -24.82 8.31
CA ILE A 171 9.73 -24.20 7.46
C ILE A 171 9.86 -24.99 6.15
N ARG A 172 10.02 -26.32 6.22
CA ARG A 172 10.16 -27.16 5.01
C ARG A 172 8.95 -27.03 4.09
N GLU A 173 7.74 -27.02 4.65
CA GLU A 173 6.51 -26.88 3.87
C GLU A 173 6.43 -25.54 3.15
N LEU A 174 6.80 -24.42 3.79
CA LEU A 174 6.88 -23.12 3.12
C LEU A 174 7.90 -23.11 1.99
N TYR A 175 9.11 -23.66 2.21
CA TYR A 175 10.14 -23.74 1.18
C TYR A 175 9.68 -24.57 -0.03
N ARG A 176 9.01 -25.72 0.20
CA ARG A 176 8.44 -26.54 -0.88
C ARG A 176 7.36 -25.80 -1.67
N ARG A 177 6.51 -25.02 -1.00
CA ARG A 177 5.44 -24.26 -1.68
C ARG A 177 5.97 -23.10 -2.51
N VAL A 178 6.91 -22.35 -1.95
CA VAL A 178 7.41 -21.11 -2.56
C VAL A 178 8.55 -21.38 -3.54
N LEU A 179 9.54 -22.19 -3.14
CA LEU A 179 10.78 -22.43 -3.90
C LEU A 179 10.85 -23.83 -4.53
N GLN A 180 9.86 -24.70 -4.30
CA GLN A 180 9.79 -26.05 -4.87
C GLN A 180 10.99 -26.96 -4.54
N ARG A 181 11.63 -26.72 -3.40
CA ARG A 181 12.74 -27.56 -2.88
C ARG A 181 12.79 -27.54 -1.35
N GLU A 182 13.64 -28.39 -0.79
CA GLU A 182 13.99 -28.34 0.63
C GLU A 182 14.90 -27.14 0.94
N PRO A 183 14.77 -26.52 2.13
CA PRO A 183 15.78 -25.58 2.63
C PRO A 183 17.12 -26.30 2.83
N THR A 184 18.23 -25.58 2.62
CA THR A 184 19.55 -26.06 3.04
C THR A 184 19.66 -26.07 4.57
N GLY A 185 20.67 -26.76 5.12
CA GLY A 185 20.88 -26.79 6.57
C GLY A 185 21.05 -25.40 7.20
N SER A 186 21.74 -24.48 6.51
CA SER A 186 21.90 -23.08 6.95
C SER A 186 20.60 -22.28 6.83
N GLN A 187 19.82 -22.49 5.77
CA GLN A 187 18.51 -21.86 5.59
C GLN A 187 17.51 -22.31 6.65
N GLN A 188 17.48 -23.60 6.98
CA GLN A 188 16.65 -24.16 8.04
C GLN A 188 16.99 -23.52 9.39
N ALA A 189 18.29 -23.43 9.71
CA ALA A 189 18.75 -22.85 10.97
C ALA A 189 18.39 -21.35 11.07
N ALA A 190 18.64 -20.57 10.00
CA ALA A 190 18.31 -19.15 9.97
C ALA A 190 16.80 -18.89 10.06
N ALA A 191 15.98 -19.69 9.38
CA ALA A 191 14.52 -19.60 9.48
C ALA A 191 14.02 -19.93 10.89
N ARG A 192 14.63 -20.91 11.56
CA ARG A 192 14.31 -21.23 12.96
C ARG A 192 14.65 -20.08 13.91
N GLU A 193 15.81 -19.46 13.75
CA GLU A 193 16.22 -18.29 14.52
C GLU A 193 15.28 -17.10 14.27
N PHE A 194 14.90 -16.87 13.02
CA PHE A 194 13.94 -15.85 12.64
C PHE A 194 12.59 -16.05 13.32
N LEU A 195 12.02 -17.27 13.27
CA LEU A 195 10.74 -17.58 13.91
C LEU A 195 10.79 -17.54 15.45
N ALA A 196 11.97 -17.75 16.04
CA ALA A 196 12.18 -17.64 17.49
C ALA A 196 12.35 -16.19 17.96
N THR A 197 12.56 -15.24 17.04
CA THR A 197 12.65 -13.82 17.36
C THR A 197 11.24 -13.31 17.66
N ASP A 198 10.85 -13.42 18.92
CA ASP A 198 9.62 -12.87 19.48
C ASP A 198 9.78 -11.35 19.57
N ALA A 199 9.74 -10.68 18.42
CA ALA A 199 9.53 -9.25 18.38
C ALA A 199 8.01 -9.06 18.37
N PRO A 200 7.36 -8.79 19.51
CA PRO A 200 6.10 -8.10 19.44
C PRO A 200 6.38 -6.82 18.66
N GLN A 201 5.92 -6.76 17.42
CA GLN A 201 5.55 -5.48 16.84
C GLN A 201 4.39 -5.02 17.71
N GLU A 202 4.71 -4.43 18.87
CA GLU A 202 3.80 -3.52 19.53
C GLU A 202 3.47 -2.51 18.45
N GLU A 203 2.27 -2.63 17.88
CA GLU A 203 1.65 -1.48 17.25
C GLU A 203 1.85 -0.33 18.24
N PRO A 204 2.39 0.83 17.83
CA PRO A 204 2.29 1.98 18.70
C PRO A 204 0.80 2.14 18.97
N ALA A 205 0.38 1.74 20.16
CA ALA A 205 -1.03 1.76 20.54
C ALA A 205 -1.53 3.15 20.20
N ALA A 206 -2.70 3.23 19.58
CA ALA A 206 -3.30 4.52 19.29
C ALA A 206 -3.16 5.40 20.54
N PRO A 207 -2.65 6.64 20.41
CA PRO A 207 -2.42 7.50 21.56
C PRO A 207 -3.67 7.47 22.45
N SER A 208 -3.51 7.41 23.77
CA SER A 208 -4.67 7.36 24.67
C SER A 208 -5.61 8.57 24.47
N THR A 209 -5.07 9.66 23.92
CA THR A 209 -5.75 10.88 23.48
C THR A 209 -6.61 10.72 22.22
N ALA A 210 -6.38 9.69 21.39
CA ALA A 210 -7.14 9.44 20.16
C ALA A 210 -8.61 9.15 20.42
N ALA A 211 -8.93 8.52 21.56
CA ALA A 211 -10.31 8.21 21.96
C ALA A 211 -11.16 9.47 22.24
N ASP A 212 -10.52 10.60 22.49
CA ASP A 212 -11.20 11.87 22.79
C ASP A 212 -11.63 12.61 21.50
N TRP A 213 -11.28 12.10 20.32
CA TRP A 213 -11.65 12.66 19.03
C TRP A 213 -12.80 11.90 18.37
N THR A 214 -13.71 12.62 17.71
CA THR A 214 -14.75 12.06 16.85
C THR A 214 -14.83 12.86 15.55
N TYR A 215 -15.01 12.17 14.43
CA TYR A 215 -15.00 12.76 13.09
C TYR A 215 -16.38 12.61 12.47
N GLY A 216 -16.98 13.72 12.07
CA GLY A 216 -18.38 13.77 11.69
C GLY A 216 -18.71 14.92 10.77
N PHE A 217 -20.01 15.12 10.60
CA PHE A 217 -20.58 16.27 9.92
C PHE A 217 -21.68 16.90 10.77
N GLY A 218 -22.03 18.15 10.49
CA GLY A 218 -23.11 18.87 11.13
C GLY A 218 -23.30 20.27 10.55
N GLU A 219 -24.19 21.05 11.16
CA GLU A 219 -24.49 22.42 10.73
C GLU A 219 -23.93 23.42 11.75
N TYR A 220 -23.21 24.45 11.29
CA TYR A 220 -22.97 25.62 12.13
C TYR A 220 -24.18 26.55 12.08
N ASP A 221 -24.93 26.62 13.17
CA ASP A 221 -26.09 27.50 13.28
C ASP A 221 -25.65 28.90 13.71
N GLU A 222 -25.71 29.85 12.78
CA GLU A 222 -25.31 31.24 13.00
C GLU A 222 -26.15 31.94 14.07
N ALA A 223 -27.41 31.55 14.26
CA ALA A 223 -28.30 32.17 15.24
C ALA A 223 -27.93 31.78 16.68
N SER A 224 -27.64 30.50 16.91
CA SER A 224 -27.24 30.00 18.22
C SER A 224 -25.71 29.99 18.45
N GLN A 225 -24.94 30.24 17.39
CA GLN A 225 -23.47 30.13 17.36
C GLN A 225 -22.97 28.78 17.85
N ARG A 226 -23.67 27.70 17.45
CA ARG A 226 -23.46 26.33 17.92
C ARG A 226 -23.51 25.33 16.78
N VAL A 227 -22.92 24.16 17.00
CA VAL A 227 -23.06 23.02 16.09
C VAL A 227 -24.38 22.31 16.34
N ARG A 228 -25.19 22.17 15.28
CA ARG A 228 -26.47 21.45 15.27
C ARG A 228 -26.32 20.14 14.53
N GLY A 229 -26.90 19.08 15.08
CA GLY A 229 -27.05 17.80 14.38
C GLY A 229 -25.75 17.03 14.11
N PHE A 230 -24.71 17.21 14.94
CA PHE A 230 -23.46 16.47 14.78
C PHE A 230 -23.70 14.96 14.69
N THR A 231 -23.24 14.36 13.60
CA THR A 231 -23.37 12.93 13.31
C THR A 231 -22.00 12.40 12.87
N PRO A 232 -21.49 11.32 13.50
CA PRO A 232 -20.23 10.69 13.07
C PRO A 232 -20.30 10.21 11.61
N LEU A 233 -19.19 10.33 10.89
CA LEU A 233 -19.08 9.80 9.53
C LEU A 233 -19.03 8.26 9.59
N PRO A 234 -19.79 7.56 8.73
CA PRO A 234 -19.98 6.12 8.87
C PRO A 234 -18.84 5.28 8.30
N HIS A 235 -17.97 5.84 7.46
CA HIS A 235 -16.96 5.09 6.73
C HIS A 235 -15.56 5.66 6.92
N PHE A 236 -14.61 4.79 7.28
CA PHE A 236 -13.19 5.10 7.34
C PHE A 236 -12.47 4.31 6.24
N THR A 237 -11.76 5.02 5.36
CA THR A 237 -11.02 4.44 4.22
C THR A 237 -9.61 3.97 4.57
N GLY A 238 -9.26 3.99 5.85
CA GLY A 238 -7.92 3.78 6.35
C GLY A 238 -7.05 5.04 6.45
N SER A 239 -7.43 6.11 5.73
CA SER A 239 -6.75 7.41 5.76
C SER A 239 -7.70 8.62 5.87
N ALA A 240 -9.00 8.42 5.66
CA ALA A 240 -10.02 9.47 5.74
C ALA A 240 -11.35 8.95 6.28
N TRP A 241 -12.06 9.79 7.02
CA TRP A 241 -13.47 9.60 7.35
C TRP A 241 -14.33 10.29 6.29
N GLN A 242 -15.34 9.59 5.77
CA GLN A 242 -16.25 10.08 4.72
C GLN A 242 -17.61 9.37 4.75
N GLY A 243 -18.51 9.73 3.83
CA GLY A 243 -19.89 9.25 3.83
C GLY A 243 -20.10 7.78 3.43
N GLY A 244 -19.23 7.22 2.59
CA GLY A 244 -19.34 5.84 2.09
C GLY A 244 -18.06 5.39 1.40
N GLU A 245 -18.06 4.23 0.75
CA GLU A 245 -16.88 3.71 0.02
C GLU A 245 -16.47 4.62 -1.15
N ALA A 246 -17.45 5.21 -1.84
CA ALA A 246 -17.22 6.18 -2.89
C ALA A 246 -17.05 7.59 -2.32
N TRP A 247 -16.18 8.39 -2.93
CA TRP A 247 -16.06 9.83 -2.67
C TRP A 247 -16.09 10.59 -4.00
N PRO A 248 -17.08 11.46 -4.24
CA PRO A 248 -18.17 11.85 -3.32
C PRO A 248 -19.17 10.71 -3.06
N ASP A 249 -19.67 10.64 -1.82
CA ASP A 249 -20.73 9.71 -1.44
C ASP A 249 -22.08 10.16 -2.03
N SER A 250 -22.96 9.19 -2.31
CA SER A 250 -24.27 9.48 -2.90
C SER A 250 -25.23 10.26 -1.99
N ALA A 251 -25.08 10.15 -0.66
CA ALA A 251 -25.94 10.81 0.32
C ALA A 251 -25.26 12.02 0.96
N LEU A 252 -24.01 11.87 1.38
CA LEU A 252 -23.25 12.87 2.13
C LEU A 252 -22.27 13.67 1.26
N GLY A 253 -22.10 13.26 0.00
CA GLY A 253 -21.34 14.01 -0.99
C GLY A 253 -19.86 14.11 -0.67
N TRP A 254 -19.34 15.34 -0.75
CA TRP A 254 -17.90 15.61 -0.66
C TRP A 254 -17.37 15.67 0.77
N VAL A 255 -18.19 15.54 1.81
CA VAL A 255 -17.70 15.70 3.20
C VAL A 255 -16.63 14.65 3.51
N GLN A 256 -15.46 15.13 3.93
CA GLN A 256 -14.33 14.26 4.24
C GLN A 256 -13.45 14.91 5.29
N LEU A 257 -12.92 14.10 6.21
CA LEU A 257 -11.89 14.49 7.17
C LEU A 257 -10.70 13.57 7.04
N THR A 258 -9.50 14.14 6.98
CA THR A 258 -8.21 13.43 6.99
C THR A 258 -7.39 13.86 8.19
N ALA A 259 -6.22 13.25 8.39
CA ALA A 259 -5.30 13.62 9.47
C ALA A 259 -4.80 15.08 9.38
N THR A 260 -4.86 15.71 8.20
CA THR A 260 -4.32 17.06 7.98
C THR A 260 -5.35 18.08 7.51
N GLY A 261 -6.59 17.67 7.24
CA GLY A 261 -7.58 18.56 6.62
C GLY A 261 -8.82 17.81 6.18
N GLY A 262 -9.28 18.10 4.96
CA GLY A 262 -10.44 17.45 4.38
C GLY A 262 -11.16 18.30 3.34
N HIS A 263 -12.46 18.04 3.20
CA HIS A 263 -13.36 18.80 2.35
C HIS A 263 -14.66 19.09 3.11
N PRO A 264 -15.18 20.33 3.08
CA PRO A 264 -16.25 20.80 3.98
C PRO A 264 -17.59 20.10 3.79
N GLY A 265 -17.87 19.52 2.63
CA GLY A 265 -19.17 18.92 2.31
C GLY A 265 -19.83 19.63 1.13
N ASN A 266 -21.08 19.27 0.84
CA ASN A 266 -21.83 19.83 -0.30
C ASN A 266 -22.48 21.17 0.03
N ASP A 267 -22.81 21.38 1.30
CA ASP A 267 -23.58 22.50 1.80
C ASP A 267 -23.21 22.77 3.27
N ARG A 268 -23.80 23.83 3.84
CA ARG A 268 -23.53 24.25 5.22
C ARG A 268 -24.18 23.35 6.28
N ALA A 269 -25.14 22.51 5.91
CA ALA A 269 -25.78 21.56 6.82
C ALA A 269 -24.96 20.27 6.99
N HIS A 270 -24.07 19.99 6.04
CA HIS A 270 -23.15 18.85 6.05
C HIS A 270 -21.69 19.28 6.19
N ALA A 271 -21.46 20.35 6.97
CA ALA A 271 -20.12 20.86 7.26
C ALA A 271 -19.25 19.77 7.89
N ALA A 272 -17.96 19.73 7.55
CA ALA A 272 -17.00 18.82 8.16
C ALA A 272 -16.74 19.24 9.61
N VAL A 273 -16.90 18.32 10.57
CA VAL A 273 -16.72 18.59 11.99
C VAL A 273 -15.72 17.60 12.60
N ARG A 274 -14.58 18.11 13.05
CA ARG A 274 -13.70 17.38 13.97
C ARG A 274 -14.05 17.79 15.39
N ARG A 275 -14.53 16.85 16.20
CA ARG A 275 -14.96 17.06 17.58
C ARG A 275 -13.93 16.51 18.55
N TRP A 276 -13.50 17.33 19.49
CA TRP A 276 -12.76 16.89 20.68
C TRP A 276 -13.70 16.90 21.88
N THR A 277 -13.64 15.87 22.73
CA THR A 277 -14.44 15.76 23.96
C THR A 277 -13.52 15.78 25.17
N ALA A 278 -13.79 16.67 26.12
CA ALA A 278 -12.96 16.82 27.31
C ALA A 278 -13.04 15.58 28.21
N PRO A 279 -11.92 14.89 28.50
CA PRO A 279 -11.94 13.70 29.35
C PRO A 279 -11.96 14.04 30.85
N ALA A 280 -11.61 15.27 31.22
CA ALA A 280 -11.57 15.72 32.61
C ALA A 280 -11.79 17.24 32.69
N ALA A 281 -12.04 17.75 33.90
CA ALA A 281 -12.05 19.18 34.15
C ALA A 281 -10.63 19.74 34.06
N MET A 282 -10.40 20.72 33.20
CA MET A 282 -9.07 21.31 32.97
C MET A 282 -9.15 22.67 32.29
N THR A 283 -8.02 23.38 32.27
CA THR A 283 -7.83 24.54 31.40
C THR A 283 -7.00 24.11 30.19
N VAL A 284 -7.52 24.36 29.00
CA VAL A 284 -6.84 24.05 27.74
C VAL A 284 -6.49 25.29 26.94
N THR A 285 -5.42 25.17 26.16
CA THR A 285 -5.04 26.09 25.09
C THR A 285 -5.24 25.37 23.75
N ILE A 286 -5.76 26.08 22.76
CA ILE A 286 -5.89 25.57 21.38
C ILE A 286 -4.87 26.30 20.51
N GLN A 287 -4.04 25.52 19.82
CA GLN A 287 -3.17 26.01 18.75
C GLN A 287 -3.57 25.33 17.45
N SER A 288 -3.85 26.09 16.41
CA SER A 288 -4.19 25.53 15.12
C SER A 288 -3.77 26.41 13.96
N GLU A 289 -3.51 25.78 12.83
CA GLU A 289 -3.17 26.46 11.58
C GLU A 289 -4.14 26.00 10.49
N LEU A 290 -4.95 26.94 10.00
CA LEU A 290 -5.93 26.72 8.94
C LEU A 290 -5.39 27.27 7.62
N LYS A 291 -5.55 26.49 6.56
CA LYS A 291 -5.10 26.86 5.21
C LYS A 291 -6.11 26.43 4.16
N HIS A 292 -6.36 27.34 3.21
CA HIS A 292 -7.00 27.05 1.93
C HIS A 292 -6.03 27.47 0.81
N GLU A 293 -5.67 26.53 -0.05
CA GLU A 293 -4.67 26.71 -1.12
C GLU A 293 -5.27 26.99 -2.50
N PRO A 294 -6.36 26.31 -2.92
CA PRO A 294 -6.83 26.42 -4.30
C PRO A 294 -7.23 27.84 -4.67
N PRO A 295 -6.86 28.32 -5.88
CA PRO A 295 -7.26 29.64 -6.31
C PRO A 295 -8.68 29.71 -6.87
N ALA A 296 -9.23 28.57 -7.29
CA ALA A 296 -10.61 28.47 -7.71
C ALA A 296 -11.56 28.44 -6.50
N GLY A 297 -12.81 28.89 -6.72
CA GLY A 297 -13.83 28.97 -5.66
C GLY A 297 -13.77 30.28 -4.87
N ASP A 298 -14.50 30.31 -3.77
CA ASP A 298 -14.53 31.45 -2.84
C ASP A 298 -14.00 31.12 -1.44
N GLY A 299 -13.42 29.92 -1.30
CA GLY A 299 -12.79 29.44 -0.09
C GLY A 299 -13.77 28.87 0.91
N ILE A 300 -13.30 28.76 2.15
CA ILE A 300 -14.02 28.09 3.24
C ILE A 300 -14.33 29.04 4.38
N ARG A 301 -15.30 28.68 5.20
CA ARG A 301 -15.47 29.27 6.53
C ARG A 301 -15.16 28.22 7.58
N ALA A 302 -14.56 28.66 8.66
CA ALA A 302 -14.11 27.80 9.73
C ALA A 302 -14.49 28.38 11.08
N PHE A 303 -14.78 27.50 12.03
CA PHE A 303 -15.27 27.87 13.36
C PHE A 303 -14.63 26.96 14.42
N ILE A 304 -14.29 27.54 15.57
CA ILE A 304 -14.03 26.80 16.80
C ILE A 304 -15.21 27.07 17.72
N VAL A 305 -15.97 26.03 18.04
CA VAL A 305 -17.23 26.12 18.77
C VAL A 305 -17.19 25.21 19.99
N THR A 306 -17.70 25.65 21.14
CA THR A 306 -17.81 24.78 22.31
C THR A 306 -19.24 24.50 22.70
N SER A 307 -19.46 23.35 23.35
CA SER A 307 -20.76 22.99 23.93
C SER A 307 -21.23 23.96 25.02
N ARG A 308 -20.32 24.68 25.69
CA ARG A 308 -20.67 25.59 26.80
C ARG A 308 -20.85 27.03 26.38
N SER A 309 -19.86 27.61 25.71
CA SER A 309 -19.82 29.03 25.37
C SER A 309 -20.18 29.35 23.92
N GLY A 310 -20.41 28.36 23.07
CA GLY A 310 -20.67 28.57 21.64
C GLY A 310 -19.40 28.93 20.87
N GLN A 311 -19.52 29.75 19.81
CA GLN A 311 -18.39 30.15 18.96
C GLN A 311 -17.31 30.89 19.76
N LEU A 312 -16.07 30.41 19.69
CA LEU A 312 -14.87 31.04 20.23
C LEU A 312 -14.08 31.79 19.15
N GLN A 313 -13.92 31.17 17.98
CA GLN A 313 -13.16 31.72 16.86
C GLN A 313 -13.90 31.45 15.55
N THR A 314 -13.70 32.32 14.57
CA THR A 314 -14.18 32.13 13.20
C THR A 314 -13.21 32.77 12.19
N ALA A 315 -13.14 32.20 10.99
CA ALA A 315 -12.40 32.78 9.87
C ALA A 315 -13.05 32.41 8.54
N LYS A 316 -12.92 33.30 7.54
CA LYS A 316 -13.11 32.96 6.12
C LYS A 316 -11.72 32.91 5.47
N VAL A 317 -11.35 31.78 4.87
CA VAL A 317 -10.00 31.55 4.33
C VAL A 317 -10.07 31.20 2.85
N HIS A 318 -9.30 31.92 2.04
CA HIS A 318 -9.16 31.69 0.60
C HIS A 318 -7.73 32.06 0.18
N GLN A 319 -6.98 31.11 -0.39
CA GLN A 319 -5.58 31.27 -0.82
C GLN A 319 -4.62 31.83 0.25
N HIS A 320 -4.82 31.50 1.51
CA HIS A 320 -3.90 31.89 2.57
C HIS A 320 -3.93 30.92 3.74
N THR A 321 -2.99 31.14 4.65
CA THR A 321 -2.88 30.45 5.93
C THR A 321 -3.16 31.43 7.06
N LEU A 322 -3.91 31.01 8.07
CA LEU A 322 -4.22 31.81 9.24
C LEU A 322 -4.22 30.92 10.51
N PRO A 323 -3.60 31.36 11.62
CA PRO A 323 -3.76 30.67 12.89
C PRO A 323 -5.15 30.94 13.50
N LEU A 324 -5.82 29.90 14.02
CA LEU A 324 -7.04 30.02 14.84
C LEU A 324 -6.74 29.47 16.24
N ASN A 325 -6.22 30.34 17.11
CA ASN A 325 -5.78 29.96 18.45
C ASN A 325 -6.78 30.40 19.53
N VAL A 326 -6.80 29.67 20.64
CA VAL A 326 -7.52 30.04 21.87
C VAL A 326 -6.53 29.92 23.02
N GLU A 327 -6.22 31.04 23.67
CA GLU A 327 -5.14 31.08 24.68
C GLU A 327 -5.48 30.29 25.95
N SER A 328 -6.74 30.36 26.39
CA SER A 328 -7.21 29.71 27.62
C SER A 328 -8.71 29.44 27.54
N LEU A 329 -9.11 28.21 27.84
CA LEU A 329 -10.48 27.75 27.89
C LEU A 329 -10.65 26.77 29.03
N GLN A 330 -11.58 27.05 29.95
CA GLN A 330 -11.98 26.08 30.97
C GLN A 330 -12.99 25.08 30.38
N VAL A 331 -12.73 23.80 30.56
CA VAL A 331 -13.61 22.70 30.14
C VAL A 331 -13.92 21.78 31.31
N MET A 332 -15.09 21.17 31.28
CA MET A 332 -15.58 20.13 32.18
C MET A 332 -15.65 18.78 31.44
N PRO A 333 -15.66 17.64 32.16
CA PRO A 333 -15.77 16.34 31.51
C PRO A 333 -17.03 16.26 30.64
N GLY A 334 -16.87 15.82 29.39
CA GLY A 334 -17.95 15.72 28.41
C GLY A 334 -18.24 16.99 27.62
N ASP A 335 -17.58 18.12 27.91
CA ASP A 335 -17.65 19.29 27.05
C ASP A 335 -17.02 19.00 25.68
N THR A 336 -17.57 19.59 24.63
CA THR A 336 -17.04 19.42 23.26
C THR A 336 -16.40 20.70 22.77
N ILE A 337 -15.33 20.54 21.99
CA ILE A 337 -14.72 21.57 21.15
C ILE A 337 -14.81 21.07 19.71
N ASP A 338 -15.58 21.78 18.89
CA ASP A 338 -15.85 21.45 17.51
C ASP A 338 -15.04 22.38 16.59
N PHE A 339 -14.20 21.77 15.76
CA PHE A 339 -13.51 22.41 14.66
C PHE A 339 -14.35 22.17 13.40
N VAL A 340 -15.11 23.17 13.00
CA VAL A 340 -16.10 23.09 11.93
C VAL A 340 -15.56 23.79 10.70
N VAL A 341 -15.64 23.16 9.54
CA VAL A 341 -15.37 23.78 8.24
C VAL A 341 -16.56 23.58 7.33
N ASP A 342 -17.14 24.67 6.86
CA ASP A 342 -18.19 24.67 5.86
C ASP A 342 -17.76 25.43 4.59
N ILE A 343 -18.58 25.28 3.55
CA ILE A 343 -18.37 25.96 2.27
C ILE A 343 -18.55 27.47 2.41
N GLY A 344 -17.91 28.22 1.51
CA GLY A 344 -18.23 29.62 1.29
C GLY A 344 -19.64 29.81 0.71
N ASP A 345 -19.73 30.57 -0.37
CA ASP A 345 -20.97 30.81 -1.11
C ASP A 345 -21.12 29.83 -2.28
N THR A 346 -20.02 29.22 -2.73
CA THR A 346 -20.01 28.24 -3.82
C THR A 346 -19.27 26.96 -3.42
N LEU A 347 -19.80 25.80 -3.84
CA LEU A 347 -19.13 24.51 -3.70
C LEU A 347 -18.14 24.33 -4.85
N ASN A 348 -16.91 24.83 -4.70
CA ASN A 348 -15.89 24.70 -5.73
C ASN A 348 -14.48 24.80 -5.13
N SER A 349 -13.72 23.70 -5.19
CA SER A 349 -12.32 23.66 -4.78
C SER A 349 -12.09 24.05 -3.32
N ASP A 350 -12.99 23.61 -2.42
CA ASP A 350 -13.02 24.00 -1.01
C ASP A 350 -12.24 23.08 -0.07
N GLN A 351 -11.39 22.22 -0.63
CA GLN A 351 -10.43 21.42 0.13
C GLN A 351 -9.55 22.29 1.03
N PHE A 352 -9.37 21.84 2.26
CA PHE A 352 -8.68 22.59 3.31
C PHE A 352 -7.64 21.75 4.04
N LEU A 353 -6.69 22.44 4.66
CA LEU A 353 -5.76 21.87 5.62
C LEU A 353 -5.98 22.53 6.97
N TRP A 354 -6.21 21.73 8.01
CA TRP A 354 -6.38 22.24 9.36
C TRP A 354 -5.89 21.21 10.37
N THR A 355 -4.72 21.49 10.96
CA THR A 355 -4.20 20.73 12.08
C THR A 355 -4.36 21.53 13.36
N CYS A 356 -4.89 20.87 14.38
CA CYS A 356 -5.19 21.45 15.69
C CYS A 356 -4.48 20.66 16.79
N SER A 357 -3.99 21.38 17.78
CA SER A 357 -3.47 20.88 19.05
C SER A 357 -4.28 21.47 20.20
N VAL A 358 -4.80 20.61 21.07
CA VAL A 358 -5.39 21.01 22.35
C VAL A 358 -4.39 20.60 23.41
N SER A 359 -3.96 21.54 24.26
CA SER A 359 -2.93 21.31 25.27
C SER A 359 -3.44 21.73 26.64
N GLU A 360 -3.23 20.90 27.65
CA GLU A 360 -3.53 21.26 29.03
C GLU A 360 -2.55 22.32 29.55
N SER A 361 -3.03 23.51 29.92
CA SER A 361 -2.21 24.69 30.19
C SER A 361 -1.43 24.65 31.52
N ALA A 362 -1.61 23.63 32.37
CA ALA A 362 -1.26 23.70 33.80
C ALA A 362 -0.26 22.65 34.34
N SER A 363 0.47 21.88 33.52
CA SER A 363 1.58 21.06 34.07
C SER A 363 2.73 20.82 33.09
N ALA A 364 3.94 20.60 33.65
CA ALA A 364 5.14 20.18 32.90
C ALA A 364 4.99 18.79 32.23
N THR A 365 3.88 18.10 32.53
CA THR A 365 3.44 16.80 32.01
C THR A 365 2.06 16.89 31.34
N GLY A 366 1.64 18.09 30.90
CA GLY A 366 0.30 18.35 30.40
C GLY A 366 -0.01 17.48 29.19
N ARG A 367 -1.24 16.95 29.13
CA ARG A 367 -1.67 16.15 27.98
C ARG A 367 -1.75 17.02 26.73
N LEU A 368 -1.31 16.46 25.60
CA LEU A 368 -1.38 17.05 24.28
C LEU A 368 -2.26 16.16 23.40
N TRP A 369 -3.39 16.70 22.96
CA TRP A 369 -4.19 16.10 21.91
C TRP A 369 -3.80 16.75 20.59
N ASN A 370 -3.35 15.97 19.63
CA ASN A 370 -2.96 16.48 18.33
C ASN A 370 -3.74 15.75 17.24
N SER A 371 -4.61 16.50 16.57
CA SER A 371 -5.53 15.98 15.55
C SER A 371 -4.87 15.21 14.39
N ARG A 372 -3.55 15.34 14.18
CA ARG A 372 -2.81 14.60 13.15
C ARG A 372 -2.22 13.30 13.70
N SER A 373 -1.61 13.31 14.89
CA SER A 373 -1.06 12.09 15.49
C SER A 373 -2.14 11.19 16.08
N ASP A 374 -3.22 11.79 16.57
CA ASP A 374 -4.38 11.13 17.17
C ASP A 374 -5.41 10.67 16.11
N PHE A 375 -5.19 11.00 14.85
CA PHE A 375 -6.08 10.56 13.77
C PHE A 375 -5.97 9.04 13.60
N PRO A 376 -7.11 8.32 13.45
CA PRO A 376 -7.09 6.88 13.19
C PRO A 376 -6.21 6.56 11.99
N ARG A 377 -5.48 5.45 12.08
CA ARG A 377 -4.69 4.91 10.97
C ARG A 377 -5.15 3.48 10.79
N GLU A 378 -5.32 3.05 9.55
CA GLU A 378 -5.35 1.63 9.27
C GLU A 378 -3.95 1.08 9.52
N THR A 379 -3.77 0.46 10.69
CA THR A 379 -2.66 -0.45 10.87
C THR A 379 -3.05 -1.73 10.14
N LEU A 380 -2.42 -2.00 8.99
CA LEU A 380 -2.42 -3.36 8.47
C LEU A 380 -1.85 -4.22 9.59
N ALA A 381 -2.68 -5.11 10.14
CA ALA A 381 -2.26 -5.98 11.22
C ALA A 381 -0.92 -6.63 10.83
N PRO A 382 0.10 -6.54 11.70
CA PRO A 382 1.43 -7.04 11.39
C PRO A 382 1.34 -8.53 11.04
N LEU A 383 2.16 -8.96 10.10
CA LEU A 383 2.26 -10.38 9.75
C LEU A 383 2.77 -11.15 10.98
N SER A 384 2.18 -12.30 11.28
CA SER A 384 2.72 -13.25 12.24
C SER A 384 4.11 -13.74 11.80
N PRO A 385 4.94 -14.32 12.68
CA PRO A 385 6.29 -14.76 12.31
C PRO A 385 6.33 -15.72 11.11
N LEU A 386 5.36 -16.64 11.02
CA LEU A 386 5.27 -17.57 9.88
C LEU A 386 4.87 -16.86 8.58
N GLU A 387 3.98 -15.87 8.66
CA GLU A 387 3.60 -15.04 7.52
C GLU A 387 4.77 -14.15 7.06
N GLN A 388 5.55 -13.60 7.99
CA GLN A 388 6.77 -12.86 7.67
C GLN A 388 7.79 -13.77 6.98
N LEU A 389 7.99 -15.00 7.46
CA LEU A 389 8.86 -15.96 6.79
C LEU A 389 8.38 -16.26 5.36
N ALA A 390 7.08 -16.46 5.16
CA ALA A 390 6.50 -16.64 3.83
C ALA A 390 6.77 -15.42 2.93
N GLN A 391 6.63 -14.19 3.47
CA GLN A 391 6.95 -12.96 2.75
C GLN A 391 8.44 -12.88 2.39
N VAL A 392 9.35 -13.23 3.31
CA VAL A 392 10.80 -13.25 3.05
C VAL A 392 11.13 -14.17 1.88
N LEU A 393 10.48 -15.34 1.79
CA LEU A 393 10.67 -16.25 0.66
C LEU A 393 10.16 -15.66 -0.65
N LEU A 394 9.00 -15.00 -0.66
CA LEU A 394 8.47 -14.28 -1.83
C LEU A 394 9.35 -13.09 -2.27
N CYS A 395 10.09 -12.49 -1.34
CA CYS A 395 11.05 -11.41 -1.60
C CYS A 395 12.44 -11.90 -2.03
N SER A 396 12.69 -13.21 -1.99
CA SER A 396 14.02 -13.78 -2.25
C SER A 396 14.41 -13.66 -3.73
N ASN A 397 15.70 -13.53 -4.00
CA ASN A 397 16.20 -13.54 -5.38
C ASN A 397 15.86 -14.85 -6.09
N GLU A 398 15.84 -15.97 -5.37
CA GLU A 398 15.48 -17.27 -5.96
C GLU A 398 14.03 -17.33 -6.43
N PHE A 399 13.12 -16.60 -5.78
CA PHE A 399 11.73 -16.52 -6.21
C PHE A 399 11.52 -15.51 -7.36
N LEU A 400 12.26 -14.40 -7.33
CA LEU A 400 12.06 -13.26 -8.24
C LEU A 400 12.89 -13.32 -9.52
N PHE A 401 13.83 -14.24 -9.61
CA PHE A 401 14.70 -14.40 -10.77
C PHE A 401 14.68 -15.84 -11.26
N VAL A 402 14.70 -15.99 -12.57
CA VAL A 402 14.75 -17.30 -13.24
C VAL A 402 16.17 -17.57 -13.71
N ASP A 403 16.55 -18.82 -13.55
CA ASP A 403 17.81 -19.39 -13.97
C ASP A 403 17.95 -19.50 -15.48
#